data_AF-A0A5N6W8P7-F1
#
_entry.id   AF-A0A5N6W8P7-F1
#
_cell.length_a   1.000
_cell.length_b   1.000
_cell.length_c   1.000
_cell.angle_alpha   90.00
_cell.angle_beta   90.00
_cell.angle_gamma   90.00
#
_symmetry.space_group_name_H-M   'P 1'
#
loop_
_entity.id
_entity.type
_entity.pdbx_description
1 polymer ?
#
loop_
_entity_poly.entity_id
_entity_poly.type
_entity_poly.pdbx_seq_one_letter_code
_entity_poly.pdbx_strand_id
1 'polypeptide(L)' 'MSPKEQNPRVVVDVDDDEPDEWDKRIFSTGCSVEQDKMNDCYFAKKDWRACKKEMEAFRECWKRKGNDERTETKDA' A
#
# COMPACT_ATOMS: atom_id res chain seq x y z
N MET A 1 33.44 -20.40 -18.38
CA MET A 1 32.88 -19.03 -18.36
C MET A 1 31.38 -19.15 -18.13
N SER A 2 30.88 -18.67 -16.99
CA SER A 2 29.48 -18.81 -16.58
C SER A 2 28.55 -17.94 -17.42
N PRO A 3 27.43 -18.47 -17.95
CA PRO A 3 26.26 -17.67 -18.25
C PRO A 3 25.59 -17.29 -16.93
N LYS A 4 25.49 -15.99 -16.65
CA LYS A 4 24.87 -15.44 -15.45
C LYS A 4 23.39 -15.81 -15.37
N GLU A 5 22.98 -16.09 -14.14
CA GLU A 5 21.69 -16.62 -13.75
C GLU A 5 20.54 -15.65 -13.98
N GLN A 6 19.38 -16.25 -14.21
CA GLN A 6 18.10 -15.65 -14.48
C GLN A 6 17.63 -14.88 -13.25
N ASN A 7 17.36 -13.58 -13.40
CA ASN A 7 16.45 -12.87 -12.52
C ASN A 7 15.14 -12.72 -13.30
N PRO A 8 14.09 -13.53 -13.03
CA PRO A 8 12.80 -13.31 -13.66
C PRO A 8 12.29 -11.96 -13.17
N ARG A 9 12.36 -10.96 -14.06
CA ARG A 9 11.61 -9.73 -13.92
C ARG A 9 10.16 -10.14 -13.74
N VAL A 10 9.59 -9.87 -12.55
CA VAL A 10 8.18 -10.11 -12.25
C VAL A 10 7.38 -9.50 -13.39
N VAL A 11 6.83 -10.36 -14.25
CA VAL A 11 5.83 -10.00 -15.24
C VAL A 11 4.57 -9.85 -14.42
N VAL A 12 4.24 -8.60 -14.08
CA VAL A 12 2.95 -8.26 -13.50
C VAL A 12 1.97 -8.34 -14.67
N ASP A 13 1.29 -9.47 -14.78
CA ASP A 13 0.15 -9.63 -15.67
C ASP A 13 -0.91 -8.64 -15.19
N VAL A 14 -1.12 -7.56 -15.95
CA VAL A 14 -2.12 -6.54 -15.65
C VAL A 14 -3.45 -7.06 -16.18
N ASP A 15 -4.02 -8.06 -15.50
CA ASP A 15 -5.41 -8.43 -15.69
C ASP A 15 -6.23 -7.31 -15.02
N ASP A 16 -6.70 -6.35 -15.82
CA ASP A 16 -7.33 -5.06 -15.43
C ASP A 16 -8.64 -5.25 -14.61
N ASP A 17 -9.09 -6.50 -14.43
CA ASP A 17 -10.29 -6.87 -13.67
C ASP A 17 -9.97 -7.36 -12.23
N GLU A 18 -8.71 -7.64 -11.87
CA GLU A 18 -8.34 -8.05 -10.51
C GLU A 18 -7.60 -6.95 -9.71
N PRO A 19 -7.97 -6.68 -8.44
CA PRO A 19 -7.19 -5.79 -7.60
C PRO A 19 -5.78 -6.34 -7.43
N ASP A 20 -4.77 -5.47 -7.53
CA ASP A 20 -3.38 -5.88 -7.41
C ASP A 20 -3.08 -6.40 -5.98
N GLU A 21 -1.92 -7.03 -5.79
CA GLU A 21 -1.53 -7.56 -4.48
C GLU A 21 -1.49 -6.50 -3.37
N TRP A 22 -1.26 -5.24 -3.73
CA TRP A 22 -1.22 -4.12 -2.80
C TRP A 22 -2.63 -3.64 -2.43
N ASP A 23 -3.52 -3.48 -3.39
CA ASP A 23 -4.94 -3.18 -3.23
C ASP A 23 -5.64 -4.25 -2.42
N LYS A 24 -5.39 -5.54 -2.71
CA LYS A 24 -5.86 -6.68 -1.90
C LYS A 24 -5.44 -6.54 -0.43
N ARG A 25 -4.20 -6.11 -0.17
CA ARG A 25 -3.71 -5.85 1.21
C ARG A 25 -4.39 -4.66 1.86
N ILE A 26 -4.63 -3.57 1.12
CA ILE A 26 -5.32 -2.40 1.64
C ILE A 26 -6.79 -2.70 1.92
N PHE A 27 -7.51 -3.36 1.01
CA PHE A 27 -8.91 -3.75 1.23
C PHE A 27 -9.08 -4.67 2.43
N SER A 28 -8.16 -5.63 2.64
CA SER A 28 -8.19 -6.50 3.81
C SER A 28 -7.93 -5.79 5.16
N THR A 29 -7.42 -4.56 5.16
CA THR A 29 -7.25 -3.76 6.38
C THR A 29 -8.55 -3.11 6.86
N GLY A 30 -9.55 -2.98 5.97
CA GLY A 30 -10.79 -2.26 6.23
C GLY A 30 -10.63 -0.73 6.34
N CYS A 31 -9.51 -0.18 5.86
CA CYS A 31 -9.18 1.26 5.86
C CYS A 31 -8.91 1.81 4.44
N SER A 32 -9.46 1.18 3.41
CA SER A 32 -9.25 1.57 2.02
C SER A 32 -9.74 2.99 1.73
N VAL A 33 -10.85 3.43 2.32
CA VAL A 33 -11.39 4.77 2.13
C VAL A 33 -10.42 5.86 2.63
N GLU A 34 -9.81 5.66 3.79
CA GLU A 34 -8.82 6.57 4.34
C GLU A 34 -7.52 6.56 3.52
N GLN A 35 -7.12 5.39 3.00
CA GLN A 35 -5.99 5.24 2.09
C GLN A 35 -6.23 6.01 0.78
N ASP A 36 -7.40 5.86 0.17
CA ASP A 36 -7.77 6.56 -1.07
C ASP A 36 -7.74 8.07 -0.89
N LYS A 37 -8.31 8.58 0.22
CA LYS A 37 -8.26 10.02 0.54
C LYS A 37 -6.83 10.54 0.70
N MET A 38 -5.95 9.75 1.31
CA MET A 38 -4.54 10.10 1.42
C MET A 38 -3.85 10.13 0.05
N ASN A 39 -4.13 9.13 -0.79
CA ASN A 39 -3.62 9.06 -2.16
C ASN A 39 -4.12 10.23 -3.02
N ASP A 40 -5.41 10.58 -2.92
CA ASP A 40 -6.01 11.73 -3.61
C ASP A 40 -5.35 13.04 -3.17
N CYS A 41 -5.13 13.22 -1.87
CA CYS A 41 -4.44 14.41 -1.36
C CYS A 41 -3.01 14.50 -1.90
N TYR A 42 -2.26 13.39 -1.89
CA TYR A 42 -0.92 13.35 -2.46
C TYR A 42 -0.97 13.58 -3.98
N PHE A 43 -1.94 13.03 -4.69
CA PHE A 43 -2.06 13.22 -6.12
C PHE A 43 -2.27 14.70 -6.47
N ALA A 44 -3.12 15.39 -5.70
CA ALA A 44 -3.40 16.81 -5.88
C ALA A 44 -2.22 17.72 -5.48
N LYS A 45 -1.55 17.44 -4.35
CA LYS A 45 -0.54 18.34 -3.78
C LYS A 45 0.90 17.94 -4.12
N LYS A 46 1.13 16.67 -4.47
CA LYS A 46 2.43 16.02 -4.63
C LYS A 46 3.35 16.13 -3.40
N ASP A 47 2.77 16.43 -2.23
CA ASP A 47 3.47 16.53 -0.95
C ASP A 47 2.65 15.87 0.16
N TRP A 48 3.21 14.79 0.72
CA TRP A 48 2.59 14.03 1.79
C TRP A 48 2.54 14.81 3.11
N ARG A 49 3.44 15.77 3.33
CA ARG A 49 3.44 16.62 4.55
C ARG A 49 2.23 17.53 4.59
N ALA A 50 1.76 17.96 3.42
CA ALA A 50 0.53 18.75 3.28
C ALA A 50 -0.75 17.92 3.44
N CYS A 51 -0.64 16.59 3.57
CA CYS A 51 -1.74 15.63 3.74
C CYS A 51 -1.78 15.03 5.15
N LYS A 52 -1.31 15.80 6.14
CA LYS A 52 -1.23 15.35 7.54
C LYS A 52 -2.58 14.90 8.09
N LYS A 53 -3.67 15.57 7.71
CA LYS A 53 -5.03 15.24 8.17
C LYS A 53 -5.47 13.87 7.66
N GLU A 54 -5.21 13.58 6.39
CA GLU A 54 -5.53 12.32 5.74
C GLU A 54 -4.67 11.18 6.32
N MET A 55 -3.38 11.45 6.59
CA MET A 55 -2.50 10.51 7.28
C MET A 55 -2.97 10.18 8.70
N GLU A 56 -3.42 11.18 9.46
CA GLU A 56 -3.96 10.97 10.82
C GLU A 56 -5.24 10.14 10.76
N ALA A 57 -6.14 10.43 9.83
CA ALA A 57 -7.36 9.64 9.62
C ALA A 57 -7.06 8.17 9.30
N PHE A 58 -6.09 7.92 8.41
CA PHE A 58 -5.65 6.57 8.09
C PHE A 58 -5.07 5.84 9.32
N ARG A 59 -4.21 6.51 10.10
CA ARG A 59 -3.64 5.95 11.35
C ARG A 59 -4.71 5.63 12.38
N GLU A 60 -5.72 6.49 12.53
CA GLU A 60 -6.84 6.23 13.43
C GLU A 60 -7.65 5.02 12.98
N CYS A 61 -7.97 4.91 11.68
CA CYS A 61 -8.63 3.72 11.15
C CYS A 61 -7.78 2.47 11.41
N TRP A 62 -6.48 2.54 11.11
CA TRP A 62 -5.54 1.44 11.27
C TRP A 62 -5.55 0.87 12.69
N LYS A 63 -5.46 1.76 13.69
CA LYS A 63 -5.53 1.41 15.11
C LYS A 63 -6.89 0.83 15.50
N ARG A 64 -7.99 1.42 15.03
CA ARG A 64 -9.35 0.93 15.32
C ARG A 64 -9.62 -0.45 14.75
N LYS A 65 -9.01 -0.78 13.62
CA LYS A 65 -9.10 -2.09 12.96
C LYS A 65 -8.09 -3.11 13.48
N GLY A 66 -7.21 -2.73 14.42
CA GLY A 66 -6.23 -3.63 15.03
C GLY A 66 -5.11 -4.06 14.09
N ASN A 67 -4.78 -3.23 13.09
CA ASN A 67 -3.81 -3.58 12.06
C ASN A 67 -2.34 -3.43 12.51
N ASP A 68 -2.08 -3.17 13.79
CA ASP A 68 -0.74 -2.86 14.31
C ASP A 68 0.27 -3.99 14.02
N GLU A 69 -0.15 -5.25 14.13
CA GLU A 69 0.65 -6.44 13.81
C GLU A 69 1.08 -6.52 12.33
N ARG A 70 0.34 -5.88 11.41
CA ARG A 70 0.67 -5.85 9.97
C ARG A 70 1.87 -4.95 9.65
N THR A 71 2.31 -4.15 10.63
CA THR A 71 3.47 -3.24 10.50
C THR A 71 4.75 -3.80 11.12
N GLU A 72 4.70 -5.00 11.69
CA GLU A 72 5.88 -5.65 12.23
C GLU A 72 6.86 -5.99 11.10
N THR A 73 8.11 -5.60 11.28
CA THR A 73 9.21 -6.02 10.40
C THR A 73 9.41 -7.52 10.62
N LYS A 74 9.03 -8.36 9.66
CA LYS A 74 9.52 -9.75 9.65
C LYS A 74 10.99 -9.72 9.26
N ASP A 75 11.86 -10.20 10.14
CA ASP A 75 13.26 -10.48 9.79
C ASP A 75 13.26 -11.37 8.53
N ALA A 76 13.95 -10.90 7.49
CA ALA A 76 14.01 -11.51 6.15
C ALA A 76 14.96 -12.72 6.10
#